data_AF-A0A8X6NKJ0-F1
#
_entry.id   AF-A0A8X6NKJ0-F1
#
_cell.length_a   1.000
_cell.length_b   1.000
_cell.length_c   1.000
_cell.angle_alpha   90.00
_cell.angle_beta   90.00
_cell.angle_gamma   90.00
#
_symmetry.space_group_name_H-M   'P 1'
#
loop_
_entity.id
_entity.type
_entity.pdbx_description
1 polymer ?
#
loop_
_entity_poly.entity_id
_entity_poly.type
_entity_poly.pdbx_seq_one_letter_code
_entity_poly.pdbx_strand_id
1 'polypeptide(L)' 'MADGIQQTITALCIVVNLYIEGKVIPTEFLELPETKGNKTLLVRDFFNAAGIVLDVQGGKWPFFEN' A
#
# COMPACT_ATOMS: atom_id res chain seq x y z
N MET A 1 8.08 -25.21 -12.12
CA MET A 1 8.67 -25.19 -10.77
C MET A 1 9.20 -23.78 -10.59
N ALA A 2 8.65 -23.00 -9.67
CA ALA A 2 9.17 -21.66 -9.42
C ALA A 2 10.49 -21.79 -8.64
N ASP A 3 11.58 -21.43 -9.29
CA ASP A 3 12.88 -21.15 -8.71
C ASP A 3 12.74 -19.88 -7.86
N GLY A 4 12.21 -20.04 -6.65
CA GLY A 4 11.96 -18.94 -5.73
C GLY A 4 13.26 -18.26 -5.32
N ILE A 5 13.65 -17.21 -6.05
CA ILE A 5 14.74 -16.34 -5.67
C ILE A 5 14.22 -15.45 -4.53
N GLN A 6 14.62 -15.79 -3.31
CA GLN A 6 14.37 -14.96 -2.14
C GLN A 6 15.40 -13.83 -2.10
N GLN A 7 14.93 -12.59 -2.15
CA GLN A 7 15.77 -11.41 -1.94
C GLN A 7 15.45 -10.80 -0.58
N THR A 8 16.48 -10.53 0.21
CA THR A 8 16.35 -9.79 1.47
C THR A 8 16.61 -8.33 1.17
N ILE A 9 15.62 -7.48 1.42
CA ILE A 9 15.68 -6.05 1.15
C ILE A 9 15.55 -5.31 2.49
N THR A 10 16.48 -4.41 2.77
CA THR A 10 16.37 -3.50 3.92
C THR A 10 15.45 -2.35 3.51
N ALA A 11 14.30 -2.24 4.18
CA ALA A 11 13.37 -1.13 4.01
C ALA A 11 13.49 -0.16 5.19
N LEU A 12 13.29 1.13 4.94
CA LEU A 12 13.13 2.10 6.01
C LEU A 12 11.65 2.13 6.43
N CYS A 13 11.41 1.99 7.74
CA CYS A 13 10.07 2.14 8.30
C CYS A 13 9.91 3.55 8.89
N ILE A 14 8.90 4.29 8.43
CA ILE A 14 8.59 5.64 8.92
C ILE A 14 7.10 5.78 9.21
N VAL A 15 6.76 6.61 10.19
CA VAL A 15 5.37 7.02 10.42
C VAL A 15 5.18 8.43 9.89
N VAL A 16 4.21 8.59 8.99
CA VAL A 16 3.88 9.87 8.36
C VAL A 16 2.42 10.20 8.64
N ASN A 17 2.15 11.44 9.01
CA ASN A 17 0.78 11.93 9.18
C ASN A 17 0.18 12.25 7.80
N LEU A 18 -0.83 11.48 7.40
CA LEU A 18 -1.60 11.76 6.20
C LEU A 18 -2.83 12.60 6.53
N TYR A 19 -3.05 13.63 5.72
CA TYR A 19 -4.19 14.52 5.82
C TYR A 19 -5.23 14.13 4.77
N ILE A 20 -6.40 13.69 5.22
CA ILE A 20 -7.47 13.19 4.34
C ILE A 20 -8.80 13.75 4.85
N GLU A 21 -9.50 14.52 4.01
CA GLU A 21 -10.86 15.02 4.31
C GLU A 21 -10.99 15.61 5.73
N GLY A 22 -10.02 16.43 6.15
CA GLY A 22 -10.00 17.08 7.47
C GLY A 22 -9.57 16.19 8.64
N LYS A 23 -9.18 14.94 8.40
CA LYS A 23 -8.61 14.03 9.41
C LYS A 23 -7.10 13.92 9.24
N VAL A 24 -6.42 13.71 10.38
CA VAL A 24 -5.00 13.37 10.42
C VAL A 24 -4.87 11.91 10.82
N ILE A 25 -4.23 11.11 9.97
CA ILE A 25 -4.08 9.67 10.16
C ILE A 25 -2.59 9.38 10.18
N PRO A 26 -2.01 9.04 11.34
CA PRO A 26 -0.65 8.52 11.41
C PRO A 26 -0.60 7.18 10.68
N THR A 27 0.22 7.09 9.63
CA THR A 27 0.34 5.90 8.79
C THR A 27 1.78 5.44 8.74
N GLU A 28 1.99 4.16 8.98
CA GLU A 28 3.30 3.53 8.80
C GLU A 28 3.55 3.26 7.31
N PHE A 29 4.73 3.65 6.84
CA PHE A 29 5.22 3.43 5.49
C PHE A 29 6.52 2.65 5.50
N LEU A 30 6.63 1.74 4.54
CA LEU A 30 7.88 1.08 4.20
C LEU A 30 8.43 1.75 2.94
N GLU A 31 9.49 2.53 3.09
CA GLU A 31 10.27 3.02 1.96
C GLU A 31 11.18 1.90 1.49
N LEU A 32 10.88 1.38 0.31
CA LEU A 32 11.66 0.34 -0.34
C LEU A 32 12.76 1.00 -1.18
N PRO A 33 14.02 0.53 -1.07
CA PRO A 33 15.08 1.01 -1.95
C PRO A 33 14.75 0.66 -3.41
N GLU A 34 15.22 1.50 -4.33
CA GLU A 34 15.16 1.26 -5.79
C GLU A 34 13.75 1.24 -6.41
N THR A 35 12.72 1.73 -5.72
CA THR A 35 11.39 1.90 -6.34
C THR A 35 11.45 2.94 -7.45
N LYS A 36 11.09 2.55 -8.68
CA LYS A 36 10.98 3.47 -9.81
C LYS A 36 9.73 4.36 -9.66
N GLY A 37 9.96 5.58 -9.21
CA GLY A 37 8.95 6.65 -9.09
C GLY A 37 8.31 6.77 -7.71
N ASN A 38 7.48 7.79 -7.52
CA ASN A 38 6.88 8.16 -6.23
C ASN A 38 5.55 7.40 -5.99
N LYS A 39 5.53 6.09 -6.26
CA LYS A 39 4.34 5.26 -6.08
C LYS A 39 4.31 4.72 -4.67
N THR A 40 3.18 4.90 -3.99
CA THR A 40 2.96 4.43 -2.62
C THR A 40 1.93 3.31 -2.65
N LEU A 41 2.26 2.18 -2.01
CA LEU A 41 1.30 1.11 -1.77
C LEU A 41 0.57 1.39 -0.45
N LEU A 42 -0.76 1.49 -0.50
CA LEU A 42 -1.61 1.62 0.69
C LEU A 42 -2.37 0.31 0.87
N VAL A 43 -2.34 -0.20 2.10
CA VAL A 43 -2.94 -1.48 2.48
C VAL A 43 -4.29 -1.28 3.18
N ARG A 44 -5.03 -2.39 3.39
CA ARG A 44 -6.44 -2.37 3.83
C ARG A 44 -6.65 -1.68 5.19
N ASP A 45 -5.70 -1.83 6.10
CA ASP A 45 -5.70 -1.20 7.42
C ASP A 45 -5.76 0.33 7.34
N PHE A 46 -5.01 0.94 6.42
CA PHE A 46 -5.04 2.37 6.16
C PHE A 46 -6.43 2.83 5.70
N PHE A 47 -7.03 2.13 4.72
CA PHE A 47 -8.37 2.48 4.23
C PHE A 47 -9.42 2.41 5.35
N ASN A 48 -9.31 1.41 6.22
CA ASN A 48 -10.19 1.26 7.38
C ASN A 48 -10.00 2.41 8.38
N ALA A 49 -8.75 2.73 8.75
CA ALA A 49 -8.44 3.84 9.67
C ALA A 49 -8.92 5.20 9.12
N ALA A 50 -8.86 5.38 7.80
CA ALA A 50 -9.34 6.59 7.14
C ALA A 50 -10.86 6.66 7.00
N GLY A 51 -11.56 5.53 7.14
CA GLY A 51 -12.98 5.41 6.78
C GLY A 51 -13.21 5.55 5.28
N ILE A 52 -12.23 5.16 4.47
CA ILE A 52 -12.33 5.15 3.01
C ILE A 52 -12.98 3.83 2.57
N VAL A 53 -14.09 3.94 1.85
CA VAL A 53 -14.71 2.80 1.17
C VAL A 53 -14.25 2.81 -0.29
N LEU A 54 -13.59 1.74 -0.72
CA LEU A 54 -13.28 1.55 -2.12
C LEU A 54 -14.50 0.95 -2.83
N ASP A 55 -15.25 1.79 -3.53
CA ASP A 55 -16.32 1.34 -4.41
C ASP A 55 -15.71 0.92 -5.76
N VAL A 56 -15.50 -0.38 -5.93
CA VAL A 56 -15.12 -0.96 -7.22
C VAL A 56 -16.40 -1.21 -7.99
N GLN A 57 -16.73 -0.34 -8.95
CA GLN A 57 -17.91 -0.53 -9.80
C GLN A 57 -17.92 -1.95 -10.38
N GLY A 58 -18.97 -2.72 -10.06
CA GLY A 58 -19.13 -4.11 -10.50
C GLY A 58 -18.57 -5.18 -9.55
N GLY A 59 -18.02 -4.82 -8.38
CA GLY A 59 -17.66 -5.72 -7.29
C GLY A 59 -16.56 -6.75 -7.59
N LYS A 60 -15.98 -6.70 -8.79
CA LYS A 60 -14.92 -7.60 -9.24
C LYS A 60 -13.61 -6.84 -9.24
N TRP A 61 -12.70 -7.29 -8.39
CA TRP A 61 -11.29 -6.98 -8.58
C TRP A 61 -10.84 -7.74 -9.83
N PRO A 62 -10.35 -7.07 -10.89
CA PRO A 62 -9.74 -7.77 -12.01
C PRO A 62 -8.39 -8.32 -11.53
N PHE A 63 -8.43 -9.43 -10.82
CA PHE A 63 -7.28 -10.33 -10.77
C PHE A 63 -7.23 -10.94 -12.17
N PHE A 64 -6.36 -10.41 -13.03
CA PHE A 64 -5.95 -11.13 -14.23
C PHE A 64 -5.17 -12.35 -13.74
N GLU A 65 -5.85 -13.51 -13.65
CA GLU A 65 -5.18 -14.80 -13.64
C GLU A 65 -4.56 -15.01 -15.02
N ASN A 66 -3.30 -15.41 -15.03
CA ASN A 66 -2.51 -15.70 -16.22
C ASN A 66 -2.32 -17.21 -16.33
#